data_AF-A0A2Z3JEH6-F1
#
_entry.id   AF-A0A2Z3JEH6-F1
#
_cell.length_a   1.000
_cell.length_b   1.000
_cell.length_c   1.000
_cell.angle_alpha   90.00
_cell.angle_beta   90.00
_cell.angle_gamma   90.00
#
_symmetry.space_group_name_H-M   'P 1'
#
loop_
_entity.id
_entity.type
_entity.pdbx_description
1 polymer ?
#
loop_
_entity_poly.entity_id
_entity_poly.type
_entity_poly.pdbx_seq_one_letter_code
_entity_poly.pdbx_strand_id
1 'polypeptide(L)'
;MKLHLLFSSFVMIGLSLTACGSTGSTPPAPAQAQVVTTISGVLSGASANTLTLKAGKEVLTSAVADAGGHFTLPLPGKDKLGSVLKPLNKGLLGGIGCSGQLSSSDAAAQGYDVINLTTSDSLYLNATASKTLLSRSLNGRVYLYADRPTSVTGTLDCRALTGMPTSVPVNITVSEGWNVLGLSVNGSVGLGGLKISGRLSNSSAPVNDLTTWTDQNAIKAQLSL
;
A
#
# COMPACT_ATOMS: atom_id res chain seq x y z
N MET A 1 29.40 -31.24 77.57
CA MET A 1 28.42 -31.99 76.75
C MET A 1 28.94 -32.01 75.31
N LYS A 2 29.36 -33.19 74.81
CA LYS A 2 29.61 -33.65 73.40
C LYS A 2 30.19 -32.64 72.38
N LEU A 3 31.38 -32.73 71.77
CA LEU A 3 32.24 -33.76 71.15
C LEU A 3 31.81 -34.31 69.76
N HIS A 4 32.78 -34.29 68.83
CA HIS A 4 32.93 -34.87 67.47
C HIS A 4 32.55 -33.96 66.28
N LEU A 5 33.49 -33.46 65.45
CA LEU A 5 34.40 -34.09 64.45
C LEU A 5 33.73 -34.46 63.11
N LEU A 6 34.24 -33.82 62.05
CA LEU A 6 34.61 -34.35 60.71
C LEU A 6 33.61 -34.39 59.52
N PHE A 7 34.23 -34.05 58.38
CA PHE A 7 34.18 -34.66 57.03
C PHE A 7 33.28 -34.10 55.91
N SER A 8 33.98 -33.85 54.80
CA SER A 8 33.71 -34.25 53.41
C SER A 8 32.93 -33.34 52.46
N SER A 9 33.69 -32.91 51.45
CA SER A 9 33.31 -32.47 50.12
C SER A 9 32.26 -33.37 49.46
N PHE A 10 31.32 -32.74 48.75
CA PHE A 10 30.57 -33.36 47.66
C PHE A 10 30.69 -32.47 46.42
N VAL A 11 31.39 -32.98 45.42
CA VAL A 11 31.38 -32.50 44.04
C VAL A 11 30.04 -32.91 43.44
N MET A 12 29.21 -31.95 43.01
CA MET A 12 28.06 -32.23 42.15
C MET A 12 28.30 -31.62 40.77
N ILE A 13 28.50 -32.52 39.81
CA ILE A 13 28.53 -32.28 38.38
C ILE A 13 27.10 -32.02 37.93
N GLY A 14 26.77 -30.77 37.64
CA GLY A 14 25.52 -30.39 36.98
C GLY A 14 25.76 -30.21 35.49
N LEU A 15 25.38 -31.20 34.68
CA LEU A 15 25.25 -31.04 33.23
C LEU A 15 24.05 -30.11 32.95
N SER A 16 24.30 -28.82 32.74
CA SER A 16 23.30 -27.93 32.15
C SER A 16 23.29 -28.14 30.63
N LEU A 17 22.24 -28.82 30.15
CA LEU A 17 21.92 -28.93 28.73
C LEU A 17 21.72 -27.52 28.15
N THR A 18 22.70 -27.05 27.37
CA THR A 18 22.55 -25.91 26.47
C THR A 18 21.68 -26.34 25.29
N ALA A 19 20.36 -26.27 25.48
CA ALA A 19 19.41 -26.43 24.39
C ALA A 19 19.43 -25.16 23.52
N CYS A 20 19.89 -25.31 22.28
CA CYS A 20 19.74 -24.35 21.20
C CYS A 20 18.28 -23.89 21.08
N GLY A 21 17.99 -22.69 21.56
CA GLY A 21 16.78 -21.95 21.18
C GLY A 21 17.05 -21.26 19.85
N SER A 22 16.65 -21.92 18.77
CA SER A 22 16.57 -21.35 17.42
C SER A 22 15.87 -19.99 17.48
N THR A 23 16.62 -18.92 17.25
CA THR A 23 16.08 -17.60 16.94
C THR A 23 15.40 -17.68 15.58
N GLY A 24 14.20 -18.26 15.54
CA GLY A 24 13.26 -18.05 14.45
C GLY A 24 12.89 -16.58 14.47
N SER A 25 13.63 -15.77 13.74
CA SER A 25 13.30 -14.36 13.55
C SER A 25 11.98 -14.31 12.79
N THR A 26 10.87 -14.15 13.53
CA THR A 26 9.61 -13.73 12.93
C THR A 26 9.92 -12.46 12.12
N PRO A 27 9.59 -12.42 10.82
CA PRO A 27 9.84 -11.23 10.02
C PRO A 27 9.27 -10.00 10.74
N PRO A 28 10.03 -8.90 10.87
CA PRO A 28 9.55 -7.72 11.56
C PRO A 28 8.23 -7.24 10.92
N ALA A 29 7.27 -6.88 11.77
CA ALA A 29 6.00 -6.32 11.32
C ALA A 29 6.28 -5.08 10.45
N PRO A 30 5.51 -4.86 9.38
CA PRO A 30 5.72 -3.70 8.52
C PRO A 30 5.52 -2.41 9.34
N ALA A 31 6.30 -1.38 9.00
CA ALA A 31 6.13 -0.06 9.60
C ALA A 31 4.71 0.47 9.35
N GLN A 32 4.18 1.28 10.27
CA GLN A 32 2.88 1.92 10.06
C GLN A 32 2.90 2.87 8.86
N ALA A 33 1.80 2.92 8.10
CA ALA A 33 1.65 3.89 7.02
C ALA A 33 1.58 5.33 7.57
N GLN A 34 2.05 6.28 6.76
CA GLN A 34 1.87 7.70 7.04
C GLN A 34 0.39 8.07 6.97
N VAL A 35 -0.10 8.80 7.98
CA VAL A 35 -1.46 9.35 7.99
C VAL A 35 -1.47 10.77 7.40
N VAL A 36 -2.51 11.09 6.62
CA VAL A 36 -2.69 12.41 5.99
C VAL A 36 -4.14 12.89 6.16
N THR A 37 -4.37 14.20 6.04
CA THR A 37 -5.72 14.80 6.02
C THR A 37 -6.02 15.50 4.70
N THR A 38 -5.00 15.63 3.84
CA THR A 38 -5.08 16.27 2.53
C THR A 38 -4.26 15.50 1.52
N ILE A 39 -4.71 15.52 0.27
CA ILE A 39 -3.89 15.17 -0.89
C ILE A 39 -3.45 16.47 -1.55
N SER A 40 -2.15 16.64 -1.78
CA SER A 40 -1.63 17.77 -2.57
C SER A 40 -0.78 17.27 -3.71
N GLY A 41 -0.64 18.09 -4.75
CA GLY A 41 0.19 17.78 -5.90
C GLY A 41 0.01 18.76 -7.04
N VAL A 42 0.51 18.36 -8.20
CA VAL A 42 0.43 19.12 -9.46
C VAL A 42 -0.16 18.22 -10.54
N LEU A 43 -1.22 18.67 -11.21
CA LEU A 43 -1.75 17.98 -12.39
C LEU A 43 -0.79 18.12 -13.58
N SER A 44 -0.47 17.01 -14.23
CA SER A 44 0.23 17.04 -15.52
C SER A 44 -0.67 17.68 -16.58
N GLY A 45 -0.12 18.60 -17.39
CA GLY A 45 -0.87 19.27 -18.45
C GLY A 45 -1.64 20.52 -18.01
N ALA A 46 -1.16 21.18 -16.93
CA ALA A 46 -1.54 22.50 -16.42
C ALA A 46 -2.83 23.12 -16.98
N SER A 47 -3.90 23.02 -16.19
CA SER A 47 -5.12 23.82 -16.41
C SER A 47 -5.93 23.93 -15.13
N ALA A 48 -6.56 25.09 -14.95
CA ALA A 48 -7.49 25.33 -13.86
C ALA A 48 -8.69 24.39 -14.01
N ASN A 49 -8.76 23.38 -13.15
CA ASN A 49 -9.77 22.33 -13.22
C ASN A 49 -10.30 21.99 -11.84
N THR A 50 -11.56 21.59 -11.78
CA THR A 50 -12.11 20.99 -10.56
C THR A 50 -11.72 19.52 -10.51
N LEU A 51 -10.87 19.17 -9.55
CA LEU A 51 -10.59 17.80 -9.19
C LEU A 51 -11.64 17.29 -8.21
N THR A 52 -12.02 16.04 -8.39
CA THR A 52 -13.00 15.38 -7.55
C THR A 52 -12.51 14.00 -7.15
N LEU A 53 -12.69 13.68 -5.88
CA LEU A 53 -12.66 12.31 -5.40
C LEU A 53 -14.08 11.75 -5.48
N LYS A 54 -14.26 10.61 -6.14
CA LYS A 54 -15.58 10.01 -6.37
C LYS A 54 -15.66 8.55 -5.90
N ALA A 55 -16.83 8.17 -5.41
CA ALA A 55 -17.23 6.78 -5.24
C ALA A 55 -18.37 6.46 -6.22
N GLY A 56 -18.03 5.83 -7.35
CA GLY A 56 -18.98 5.68 -8.45
C GLY A 56 -19.39 7.06 -9.00
N LYS A 57 -20.67 7.41 -8.84
CA LYS A 57 -21.21 8.72 -9.26
C LYS A 57 -21.20 9.78 -8.15
N GLU A 58 -20.98 9.37 -6.91
CA GLU A 58 -20.99 10.27 -5.76
C GLU A 58 -19.67 11.04 -5.67
N VAL A 59 -19.73 12.37 -5.49
CA VAL A 59 -18.56 13.21 -5.23
C VAL A 59 -18.35 13.30 -3.72
N LEU A 60 -17.27 12.68 -3.23
CA LEU A 60 -16.92 12.68 -1.82
C LEU A 60 -16.26 14.00 -1.40
N THR A 61 -15.37 14.55 -2.22
CA THR A 61 -14.72 15.85 -1.99
C THR A 61 -14.20 16.42 -3.32
N SER A 62 -13.92 17.72 -3.34
CA SER A 62 -13.42 18.43 -4.51
C SER A 62 -12.44 19.54 -4.15
N ALA A 63 -11.55 19.85 -5.06
CA ALA A 63 -10.66 21.01 -4.99
C ALA A 63 -10.44 21.57 -6.39
N VAL A 64 -10.00 22.82 -6.47
CA VAL A 64 -9.65 23.47 -7.73
C VAL A 64 -8.13 23.48 -7.85
N ALA A 65 -7.61 23.02 -8.99
CA ALA A 65 -6.22 23.27 -9.36
C ALA A 65 -6.06 24.70 -9.87
N ASP A 66 -4.95 25.34 -9.53
CA ASP A 66 -4.61 26.65 -10.09
C ASP A 66 -4.14 26.54 -11.56
N ALA A 67 -3.75 27.68 -12.14
CA ALA A 67 -3.27 27.74 -13.52
C ALA A 67 -1.97 26.94 -13.75
N GLY A 68 -1.17 26.70 -12.69
CA GLY A 68 0.01 25.84 -12.72
C GLY A 68 -0.32 24.36 -12.49
N GLY A 69 -1.59 24.01 -12.26
CA GLY A 69 -2.04 22.66 -11.94
C GLY A 69 -1.87 22.29 -10.47
N HIS A 70 -1.43 23.20 -9.60
CA HIS A 70 -1.26 22.92 -8.17
C HIS A 70 -2.60 22.84 -7.47
N PHE A 71 -2.75 21.86 -6.58
CA PHE A 71 -3.97 21.71 -5.79
C PHE A 71 -3.69 21.17 -4.39
N THR A 72 -4.63 21.45 -3.49
CA THR A 72 -4.75 20.80 -2.19
C THR A 72 -6.20 20.36 -1.99
N LEU A 73 -6.40 19.05 -1.92
CA LEU A 73 -7.69 18.40 -1.75
C LEU A 73 -7.86 17.94 -0.29
N PRO A 74 -8.80 18.52 0.48
CA PRO A 74 -9.14 18.01 1.80
C PRO A 74 -9.80 16.63 1.66
N LEU A 75 -9.28 15.66 2.39
CA LEU A 75 -9.83 14.32 2.41
C LEU A 75 -11.08 14.25 3.30
N PRO A 76 -12.14 13.53 2.89
CA PRO A 76 -13.36 13.44 3.66
C PRO A 76 -13.14 12.65 4.95
N GLY A 77 -13.84 13.04 6.02
CA GLY A 77 -13.91 12.28 7.26
C GLY A 77 -14.87 11.09 7.16
N LYS A 78 -14.95 10.31 8.26
CA LYS A 78 -15.76 9.10 8.37
C LYS A 78 -17.22 9.29 7.96
N ASP A 79 -17.84 10.39 8.40
CA ASP A 79 -19.27 10.66 8.18
C ASP A 79 -19.65 10.71 6.70
N LYS A 80 -18.73 11.20 5.85
CA LYS A 80 -18.94 11.28 4.40
C LYS A 80 -18.52 10.00 3.66
N LEU A 81 -17.78 9.11 4.32
CA LEU A 81 -17.38 7.82 3.78
C LEU A 81 -18.32 6.68 4.18
N GLY A 82 -19.18 6.85 5.17
CA GLY A 82 -19.93 5.76 5.81
C GLY A 82 -20.68 4.83 4.84
N SER A 83 -21.26 5.36 3.77
CA SER A 83 -21.98 4.58 2.74
C SER A 83 -21.08 3.78 1.79
N VAL A 84 -19.79 4.13 1.70
CA VAL A 84 -18.84 3.57 0.72
C VAL A 84 -17.76 2.69 1.35
N LEU A 85 -17.68 2.65 2.68
CA LEU A 85 -16.76 1.79 3.42
C LEU A 85 -17.06 0.31 3.16
N LYS A 86 -15.99 -0.48 2.95
CA LYS A 86 -16.05 -1.93 2.75
C LYS A 86 -15.09 -2.63 3.71
N PRO A 87 -15.31 -3.91 4.06
CA PRO A 87 -14.34 -4.67 4.84
C PRO A 87 -12.94 -4.61 4.20
N LEU A 88 -11.89 -4.26 4.95
CA LEU A 88 -10.55 -4.03 4.40
C LEU A 88 -9.89 -5.27 3.77
N ASN A 89 -10.34 -6.46 4.18
CA ASN A 89 -9.94 -7.72 3.56
C ASN A 89 -10.64 -7.98 2.20
N LYS A 90 -11.46 -7.05 1.71
CA LYS A 90 -12.17 -7.10 0.44
C LYS A 90 -12.03 -5.78 -0.29
N GLY A 91 -11.94 -5.82 -1.61
CA GLY A 91 -12.09 -4.62 -2.44
C GLY A 91 -10.91 -3.67 -2.50
N LEU A 92 -9.85 -3.87 -1.70
CA LEU A 92 -8.60 -3.11 -1.83
C LEU A 92 -8.05 -3.24 -3.27
N LEU A 93 -7.83 -2.11 -3.94
CA LEU A 93 -7.44 -2.03 -5.35
C LEU A 93 -8.49 -2.58 -6.34
N GLY A 94 -9.72 -2.81 -5.91
CA GLY A 94 -10.81 -3.27 -6.77
C GLY A 94 -11.15 -2.27 -7.87
N GLY A 95 -10.97 -0.97 -7.63
CA GLY A 95 -11.21 0.09 -8.62
C GLY A 95 -10.28 0.05 -9.84
N ILE A 96 -9.16 -0.66 -9.75
CA ILE A 96 -8.22 -0.92 -10.85
C ILE A 96 -8.26 -2.39 -11.32
N GLY A 97 -9.28 -3.15 -10.89
CA GLY A 97 -9.48 -4.52 -11.31
C GLY A 97 -8.56 -5.54 -10.63
N CYS A 98 -7.94 -5.18 -9.51
CA CYS A 98 -7.25 -6.17 -8.68
C CYS A 98 -8.26 -6.95 -7.84
N SER A 99 -8.05 -8.26 -7.69
CA SER A 99 -8.90 -9.12 -6.87
C SER A 99 -8.07 -10.22 -6.22
N GLY A 100 -8.48 -10.74 -5.07
CA GLY A 100 -7.72 -11.79 -4.41
C GLY A 100 -8.19 -12.04 -2.98
N GLN A 101 -7.38 -12.81 -2.26
CA GLN A 101 -7.64 -13.15 -0.88
C GLN A 101 -6.73 -12.32 0.03
N LEU A 102 -7.35 -11.52 0.88
CA LEU A 102 -6.69 -10.76 1.92
C LEU A 102 -7.18 -11.24 3.29
N SER A 103 -6.32 -11.08 4.28
CA SER A 103 -6.62 -11.23 5.69
C SER A 103 -6.44 -9.87 6.37
N SER A 104 -7.29 -9.57 7.35
CA SER A 104 -7.17 -8.40 8.22
C SER A 104 -6.98 -8.88 9.65
N SER A 105 -6.07 -8.27 10.41
CA SER A 105 -5.90 -8.59 11.84
C SER A 105 -7.12 -8.19 12.68
N ASP A 106 -7.93 -7.24 12.18
CA ASP A 106 -9.26 -6.92 12.71
C ASP A 106 -10.31 -7.13 11.60
N ALA A 107 -11.17 -8.13 11.79
CA ALA A 107 -12.22 -8.48 10.82
C ALA A 107 -13.34 -7.43 10.70
N ALA A 108 -13.49 -6.57 11.71
CA ALA A 108 -14.44 -5.46 11.70
C ALA A 108 -13.86 -4.18 11.06
N ALA A 109 -12.57 -4.18 10.69
CA ALA A 109 -11.95 -3.04 10.04
C ALA A 109 -12.52 -2.82 8.64
N GLN A 110 -12.99 -1.60 8.41
CA GLN A 110 -13.53 -1.13 7.14
C GLN A 110 -12.65 -0.03 6.55
N GLY A 111 -12.72 0.12 5.23
CA GLY A 111 -11.92 1.11 4.54
C GLY A 111 -12.40 1.41 3.14
N TYR A 112 -11.70 2.35 2.52
CA TYR A 112 -11.95 2.83 1.17
C TYR A 112 -10.63 3.30 0.55
N ASP A 113 -10.29 2.79 -0.62
CA ASP A 113 -9.06 3.12 -1.33
C ASP A 113 -9.28 4.14 -2.46
N VAL A 114 -8.30 5.02 -2.61
CA VAL A 114 -8.23 6.06 -3.62
C VAL A 114 -6.95 5.89 -4.40
N ILE A 115 -7.13 5.59 -5.68
CA ILE A 115 -6.05 5.38 -6.63
C ILE A 115 -6.03 6.50 -7.67
N ASN A 116 -7.16 7.21 -7.80
CA ASN A 116 -7.33 8.25 -8.80
C ASN A 116 -8.12 9.45 -8.29
N LEU A 117 -7.89 10.57 -8.95
CA LEU A 117 -8.74 11.76 -8.92
C LEU A 117 -9.34 11.97 -10.31
N THR A 118 -10.53 12.55 -10.38
CA THR A 118 -11.23 12.78 -11.65
C THR A 118 -11.49 14.26 -11.88
N THR A 119 -11.36 14.67 -13.13
CA THR A 119 -11.86 15.95 -13.67
C THR A 119 -13.11 15.68 -14.51
N SER A 120 -13.58 16.65 -15.30
CA SER A 120 -14.65 16.44 -16.28
C SER A 120 -14.29 15.38 -17.33
N ASP A 121 -13.04 15.43 -17.81
CA ASP A 121 -12.64 14.72 -19.04
C ASP A 121 -11.59 13.64 -18.78
N SER A 122 -10.88 13.73 -17.66
CA SER A 122 -9.69 12.91 -17.38
C SER A 122 -9.68 12.32 -15.98
N LEU A 123 -9.03 11.15 -15.89
CA LEU A 123 -8.68 10.47 -14.64
C LEU A 123 -7.18 10.58 -14.42
N TYR A 124 -6.78 11.02 -13.24
CA TYR A 124 -5.40 11.26 -12.87
C TYR A 124 -4.94 10.28 -11.80
N LEU A 125 -3.73 9.74 -11.97
CA LEU A 125 -3.09 8.85 -11.03
C LEU A 125 -1.86 9.54 -10.43
N ASN A 126 -1.64 9.38 -9.13
CA ASN A 126 -0.36 9.76 -8.53
C ASN A 126 0.64 8.62 -8.76
N ALA A 127 1.11 8.51 -10.00
CA ALA A 127 1.99 7.45 -10.44
C ALA A 127 2.90 7.89 -11.59
N THR A 128 4.05 7.22 -11.66
CA THR A 128 5.03 7.32 -12.73
C THR A 128 5.23 5.96 -13.37
N ALA A 129 5.24 5.91 -14.70
CA ALA A 129 5.65 4.74 -15.44
C ALA A 129 7.03 4.96 -16.08
N SER A 130 7.78 3.88 -16.27
CA SER A 130 9.03 3.90 -17.04
C SER A 130 9.12 2.72 -18.00
N LYS A 131 9.78 2.95 -19.14
CA LYS A 131 9.80 2.09 -20.33
C LYS A 131 11.27 1.96 -20.77
N THR A 132 11.87 0.76 -20.71
CA THR A 132 13.16 0.45 -21.40
C THR A 132 12.93 -0.53 -22.55
N LEU A 133 13.97 -0.99 -23.24
CA LEU A 133 13.79 -2.02 -24.28
C LEU A 133 13.20 -3.32 -23.70
N LEU A 134 13.59 -3.71 -22.49
CA LEU A 134 13.27 -5.01 -21.90
C LEU A 134 12.47 -4.93 -20.61
N SER A 135 12.27 -3.74 -20.04
CA SER A 135 11.56 -3.57 -18.76
C SER A 135 10.52 -2.46 -18.79
N ARG A 136 9.50 -2.63 -17.96
CA ARG A 136 8.45 -1.66 -17.67
C ARG A 136 8.37 -1.54 -16.15
N SER A 137 8.16 -0.34 -15.63
CA SER A 137 7.78 -0.19 -14.23
C SER A 137 6.66 0.83 -14.09
N LEU A 138 5.86 0.66 -13.04
CA LEU A 138 4.85 1.59 -12.57
C LEU A 138 5.05 1.71 -11.07
N ASN A 139 5.27 2.93 -10.59
CA ASN A 139 5.32 3.26 -9.17
C ASN A 139 4.27 4.32 -8.89
N GLY A 140 3.46 4.14 -7.86
CA GLY A 140 2.39 5.06 -7.54
C GLY A 140 1.98 5.06 -6.07
N ARG A 141 1.15 6.02 -5.70
CA ARG A 141 0.53 6.14 -4.39
C ARG A 141 -0.90 5.62 -4.41
N VAL A 142 -1.28 4.95 -3.33
CA VAL A 142 -2.66 4.61 -3.01
C VAL A 142 -2.97 5.23 -1.65
N TYR A 143 -4.08 5.96 -1.57
CA TYR A 143 -4.55 6.51 -0.30
C TYR A 143 -5.65 5.60 0.23
N LEU A 144 -5.49 5.08 1.45
CA LEU A 144 -6.41 4.12 2.05
C LEU A 144 -6.99 4.70 3.33
N TYR A 145 -8.28 4.98 3.35
CA TYR A 145 -8.98 5.24 4.60
C TYR A 145 -9.19 3.92 5.35
N ALA A 146 -8.92 3.91 6.65
CA ALA A 146 -9.28 2.84 7.57
C ALA A 146 -10.08 3.42 8.74
N ASP A 147 -11.19 2.76 9.11
CA ASP A 147 -12.03 3.19 10.25
C ASP A 147 -11.44 2.84 11.61
N ARG A 148 -10.38 2.03 11.63
CA ARG A 148 -9.63 1.58 12.80
C ARG A 148 -8.24 1.05 12.40
N PRO A 149 -7.28 0.99 13.34
CA PRO A 149 -5.97 0.40 13.06
C PRO A 149 -6.06 -1.10 12.75
N THR A 150 -5.38 -1.57 11.70
CA THR A 150 -5.33 -3.00 11.35
C THR A 150 -4.11 -3.32 10.49
N SER A 151 -3.73 -4.60 10.43
CA SER A 151 -2.79 -5.12 9.44
C SER A 151 -3.51 -5.94 8.38
N VAL A 152 -3.20 -5.69 7.11
CA VAL A 152 -3.75 -6.41 5.97
C VAL A 152 -2.64 -7.16 5.25
N THR A 153 -2.83 -8.47 5.05
CA THR A 153 -1.88 -9.34 4.36
C THR A 153 -2.56 -10.20 3.30
N GLY A 154 -1.82 -10.65 2.29
CA GLY A 154 -2.32 -11.57 1.28
C GLY A 154 -1.81 -11.23 -0.10
N THR A 155 -2.55 -11.62 -1.13
CA THR A 155 -2.13 -11.45 -2.52
C THR A 155 -3.32 -11.06 -3.39
N LEU A 156 -3.10 -10.08 -4.26
CA LEU A 156 -4.04 -9.66 -5.29
C LEU A 156 -3.53 -10.07 -6.67
N ASP A 157 -4.42 -10.59 -7.52
CA ASP A 157 -4.23 -10.69 -8.98
C ASP A 157 -4.72 -9.39 -9.63
N CYS A 158 -3.80 -8.67 -10.24
CA CYS A 158 -4.02 -7.39 -10.92
C CYS A 158 -3.93 -7.53 -12.45
N ARG A 159 -4.24 -8.70 -13.01
CA ARG A 159 -4.24 -8.93 -14.46
C ARG A 159 -5.08 -7.92 -15.24
N ALA A 160 -6.20 -7.47 -14.68
CA ALA A 160 -7.05 -6.48 -15.36
C ALA A 160 -6.33 -5.12 -15.56
N LEU A 161 -5.40 -4.76 -14.66
CA LEU A 161 -4.62 -3.54 -14.78
C LEU A 161 -3.53 -3.66 -15.86
N THR A 162 -2.83 -4.79 -15.90
CA THR A 162 -1.62 -4.96 -16.72
C THR A 162 -1.85 -5.72 -18.03
N GLY A 163 -3.03 -6.32 -18.20
CA GLY A 163 -3.36 -7.23 -19.30
C GLY A 163 -2.76 -8.63 -19.16
N MET A 164 -2.00 -8.92 -18.09
CA MET A 164 -1.21 -10.15 -17.94
C MET A 164 -1.13 -10.63 -16.48
N PRO A 165 -0.90 -11.92 -16.20
CA PRO A 165 -0.85 -12.43 -14.83
C PRO A 165 0.09 -11.61 -13.94
N THR A 166 -0.45 -10.91 -12.94
CA THR A 166 0.29 -9.97 -12.10
C THR A 166 -0.09 -10.17 -10.65
N SER A 167 0.80 -10.80 -9.89
CA SER A 167 0.62 -11.02 -8.46
C SER A 167 1.19 -9.83 -7.67
N VAL A 168 0.35 -9.22 -6.84
CA VAL A 168 0.67 -8.11 -5.96
C VAL A 168 0.51 -8.58 -4.51
N PRO A 169 1.59 -9.04 -3.86
CA PRO A 169 1.60 -9.23 -2.41
C PRO A 169 1.26 -7.94 -1.68
N VAL A 170 0.37 -8.07 -0.71
CA VAL A 170 -0.04 -7.03 0.24
C VAL A 170 0.52 -7.41 1.60
N ASN A 171 1.23 -6.48 2.21
CA ASN A 171 1.65 -6.57 3.61
C ASN A 171 1.70 -5.15 4.17
N ILE A 172 0.59 -4.71 4.76
CA ILE A 172 0.42 -3.33 5.24
C ILE A 172 -0.09 -3.27 6.68
N THR A 173 0.37 -2.29 7.47
CA THR A 173 -0.21 -1.91 8.76
C THR A 173 -0.71 -0.47 8.73
N VAL A 174 -2.01 -0.26 8.85
CA VAL A 174 -2.65 1.05 8.75
C VAL A 174 -3.15 1.54 10.10
N SER A 175 -3.16 2.86 10.27
CA SER A 175 -3.78 3.56 11.40
C SER A 175 -5.21 3.97 11.04
N GLU A 176 -6.01 4.36 12.04
CA GLU A 176 -7.29 5.01 11.76
C GLU A 176 -7.07 6.31 10.95
N GLY A 177 -7.93 6.56 9.97
CA GLY A 177 -7.83 7.69 9.05
C GLY A 177 -7.22 7.33 7.71
N TRP A 178 -6.75 8.35 6.99
CA TRP A 178 -6.21 8.20 5.63
C TRP A 178 -4.72 7.87 5.65
N ASN A 179 -4.36 6.71 5.12
CA ASN A 179 -3.02 6.17 5.07
C ASN A 179 -2.45 6.29 3.66
N VAL A 180 -1.16 6.60 3.53
CA VAL A 180 -0.46 6.60 2.24
C VAL A 180 0.29 5.28 2.07
N LEU A 181 0.01 4.59 0.97
CA LEU A 181 0.64 3.33 0.58
C LEU A 181 1.40 3.51 -0.73
N GLY A 182 2.50 2.77 -0.87
CA GLY A 182 3.24 2.65 -2.13
C GLY A 182 2.81 1.41 -2.91
N LEU A 183 2.47 1.60 -4.18
CA LEU A 183 2.26 0.55 -5.18
C LEU A 183 3.46 0.54 -6.13
N SER A 184 4.08 -0.63 -6.31
CA SER A 184 5.10 -0.85 -7.34
C SER A 184 4.71 -2.05 -8.19
N VAL A 185 4.80 -1.93 -9.50
CA VAL A 185 4.60 -3.01 -10.46
C VAL A 185 5.76 -2.98 -11.44
N ASN A 186 6.46 -4.09 -11.60
CA ASN A 186 7.61 -4.24 -12.45
C ASN A 186 7.41 -5.40 -13.42
N GLY A 187 7.60 -5.14 -14.70
CA GLY A 187 7.60 -6.11 -15.79
C GLY A 187 8.96 -6.19 -16.45
N SER A 188 9.43 -7.40 -16.76
CA SER A 188 10.68 -7.62 -17.49
C SER A 188 10.54 -8.75 -18.50
N VAL A 189 11.07 -8.56 -19.70
CA VAL A 189 11.19 -9.58 -20.75
C VAL A 189 12.56 -10.22 -20.67
N GLY A 190 12.63 -11.55 -20.56
CA GLY A 190 13.87 -12.30 -20.60
C GLY A 190 13.73 -13.60 -21.41
N LEU A 191 14.79 -14.40 -21.45
CA LEU A 191 14.83 -15.68 -22.19
C LEU A 191 13.74 -16.69 -21.74
N GLY A 192 13.23 -16.54 -20.51
CA GLY A 192 12.11 -17.33 -19.98
C GLY A 192 10.73 -16.68 -20.16
N GLY A 193 10.59 -15.71 -21.06
CA GLY A 193 9.35 -14.96 -21.31
C GLY A 193 9.21 -13.72 -20.44
N LEU A 194 8.00 -13.15 -20.46
CA LEU A 194 7.67 -11.96 -19.68
C LEU A 194 7.36 -12.34 -18.22
N LYS A 195 7.98 -11.62 -17.28
CA LYS A 195 7.68 -11.70 -15.84
C LYS A 195 7.11 -10.38 -15.37
N ILE A 196 5.98 -10.43 -14.65
CA ILE A 196 5.39 -9.25 -14.00
C ILE A 196 5.21 -9.56 -12.53
N SER A 197 5.63 -8.63 -11.67
CA SER A 197 5.45 -8.70 -10.23
C SER A 197 5.06 -7.33 -9.71
N GLY A 198 4.35 -7.28 -8.59
CA GLY A 198 4.13 -6.02 -7.90
C GLY A 198 4.25 -6.14 -6.39
N ARG A 199 3.95 -5.04 -5.70
CA ARG A 199 3.89 -4.97 -4.24
C ARG A 199 3.06 -3.77 -3.81
N LEU A 200 2.26 -3.96 -2.77
CA LEU A 200 1.63 -2.88 -2.00
C LEU A 200 2.24 -2.87 -0.58
N SER A 201 2.74 -1.72 -0.13
CA SER A 201 3.42 -1.60 1.18
C SER A 201 3.27 -0.23 1.84
N ASN A 202 3.45 -0.16 3.16
CA ASN A 202 3.42 1.08 3.96
C ASN A 202 4.53 2.07 3.62
N SER A 203 5.64 1.56 3.11
CA SER A 203 6.77 2.37 2.66
C SER A 203 6.87 2.24 1.16
N SER A 204 6.31 3.23 0.46
CA SER A 204 7.10 4.05 -0.44
C SER A 204 8.52 3.54 -0.78
N ALA A 205 8.73 3.00 -1.98
CA ALA A 205 10.00 3.18 -2.67
C ALA A 205 9.98 4.58 -3.30
N PRO A 206 11.09 5.34 -3.22
CA PRO A 206 11.12 6.74 -2.76
C PRO A 206 9.93 7.58 -3.27
N VAL A 207 8.89 7.69 -2.46
CA VAL A 207 7.64 8.41 -2.77
C VAL A 207 7.78 9.92 -2.53
N ASN A 208 8.95 10.35 -2.06
CA ASN A 208 9.33 11.73 -1.75
C ASN A 208 9.11 12.67 -2.94
N ASP A 209 9.17 12.17 -4.18
CA ASP A 209 9.09 12.97 -5.42
C ASP A 209 7.78 12.78 -6.22
N LEU A 210 6.86 11.93 -5.74
CA LEU A 210 5.57 11.71 -6.39
C LEU A 210 4.55 12.80 -5.99
N THR A 211 4.82 14.01 -6.47
CA THR A 211 3.92 15.17 -6.39
C THR A 211 3.04 15.32 -7.62
N THR A 212 3.43 14.69 -8.74
CA THR A 212 2.73 14.83 -10.01
C THR A 212 1.60 13.81 -10.14
N TRP A 213 0.42 14.32 -10.47
CA TRP A 213 -0.75 13.55 -10.84
C TRP A 213 -0.83 13.49 -12.36
N THR A 214 -0.60 12.30 -12.91
CA THR A 214 -0.48 12.10 -14.35
C THR A 214 -1.77 11.54 -14.93
N ASP A 215 -2.20 12.05 -16.09
CA ASP A 215 -3.34 11.51 -16.82
C ASP A 215 -3.16 9.99 -17.07
N GLN A 216 -4.20 9.21 -16.80
CA GLN A 216 -4.15 7.75 -16.91
C GLN A 216 -3.81 7.29 -18.32
N ASN A 217 -4.28 7.97 -19.36
CA ASN A 217 -3.97 7.61 -20.74
C ASN A 217 -2.50 7.89 -21.06
N ALA A 218 -1.90 8.94 -20.50
CA ALA A 218 -0.47 9.17 -20.61
C ALA A 218 0.35 8.06 -19.93
N ILE A 219 -0.07 7.58 -18.75
CA ILE A 219 0.55 6.41 -18.10
C ILE A 219 0.39 5.15 -18.95
N LYS A 220 -0.80 4.89 -19.49
CA LYS A 220 -1.05 3.73 -20.37
C LYS A 220 -0.17 3.78 -21.62
N ALA A 221 -0.03 4.95 -22.25
CA ALA A 221 0.83 5.14 -23.41
C ALA A 221 2.32 4.90 -23.09
N GLN A 222 2.77 5.24 -21.88
CA GLN A 222 4.12 4.91 -21.42
C GLN A 222 4.33 3.40 -21.18
N LEU A 223 3.26 2.66 -20.89
CA LEU A 223 3.33 1.23 -20.63
C LEU A 223 3.04 0.37 -21.86
N SER A 224 2.38 0.93 -22.89
CA SER A 224 2.08 0.22 -24.13
C SER A 224 3.36 -0.18 -24.88
N LEU A 225 3.27 -1.31 -25.60
CA LEU A 225 4.35 -1.84 -26.43
C LEU A 225 4.64 -0.89 -27.60
#